data_AF-Q4PJ52-F1
#
_entry.id   AF-Q4PJ52-F1
#
_cell.length_a   1.000
_cell.length_b   1.000
_cell.length_c   1.000
_cell.angle_alpha   90.00
_cell.angle_beta   90.00
_cell.angle_gamma   90.00
#
_symmetry.space_group_name_H-M   'P 1'
#
loop_
_entity.id
_entity.type
_entity.pdbx_description
1 polymer ?
#
loop_
_entity_poly.entity_id
_entity_poly.type
_entity_poly.pdbx_seq_one_letter_code
_entity_poly.pdbx_strand_id
1 'polypeptide(L)'
;MFETNVGPVIDDSSTAYLRPETAQQIYINFKNVIDSTSRSLPFGIAQIGKSFRNEITPRNFIFRVREFEQMELEFFVTPGEDDDWHKKWVDERLVWWVNQGIPKDKLELLHVTGDDLAHYSKSTVDIMYQFPHGLEELEGIANRTDFDLGSHTKNQKDLNIDAKVMENESSNTRLAVQNESKEWIVPYVIEPSAGVDRGVLAIINEAYTIEDLGDNKQRTLLKLKKHLSPIKAAVIPLKRNNDDLVKLAHDVKTSLQKFQIGRVVVENTGNIGKSYRKHDEIGTPLCITIDFDSLEKNTVTIRDRDSMEQRVLILIMLINIFL
;
A
#
# COMPACT_ATOMS: atom_id res chain seq x y z
N MET A 1 15.82 14.83 -12.19
CA MET A 1 14.53 14.22 -12.61
C MET A 1 14.71 13.59 -13.98
N PHE A 2 13.74 12.81 -14.47
CA PHE A 2 13.72 12.37 -15.87
C PHE A 2 13.02 13.43 -16.71
N GLU A 3 13.72 13.93 -17.72
CA GLU A 3 13.25 14.95 -18.66
C GLU A 3 12.76 14.31 -19.96
N THR A 4 11.74 14.90 -20.57
CA THR A 4 11.17 14.50 -21.86
C THR A 4 10.60 15.72 -22.59
N ASN A 5 10.13 15.55 -23.82
CA ASN A 5 9.45 16.60 -24.59
C ASN A 5 8.04 16.16 -24.98
N VAL A 6 7.06 17.06 -24.89
CA VAL A 6 5.66 16.83 -25.24
C VAL A 6 5.37 17.36 -26.64
N GLY A 7 4.98 16.46 -27.54
CA GLY A 7 4.64 16.81 -28.92
C GLY A 7 5.83 16.70 -29.90
N PRO A 8 5.62 17.06 -31.17
CA PRO A 8 6.58 16.81 -32.24
C PRO A 8 7.70 17.86 -32.33
N VAL A 9 7.51 19.05 -31.76
CA VAL A 9 8.48 20.15 -31.80
C VAL A 9 9.22 20.21 -30.48
N ILE A 10 10.55 20.15 -30.53
CA ILE A 10 11.42 20.22 -29.36
C ILE A 10 11.84 21.68 -29.18
N ASP A 11 11.30 22.32 -28.16
CA ASP A 11 11.65 23.68 -27.72
C ASP A 11 11.45 23.80 -26.20
N ASP A 12 11.85 24.93 -25.63
CA ASP A 12 11.76 25.16 -24.17
C ASP A 12 10.30 25.06 -23.65
N SER A 13 9.30 25.28 -24.51
CA SER A 13 7.88 25.18 -24.14
C SER A 13 7.33 23.75 -24.17
N SER A 14 8.02 22.82 -24.84
CA SER A 14 7.66 21.41 -24.88
C SER A 14 8.37 20.54 -23.85
N THR A 15 9.33 21.10 -23.09
CA THR A 15 10.03 20.37 -22.02
C THR A 15 9.07 19.96 -20.90
N ALA A 16 9.11 18.68 -20.52
CA ALA A 16 8.30 18.11 -19.46
C ALA A 16 9.13 17.11 -18.63
N TYR A 17 8.58 16.71 -17.49
CA TYR A 17 9.25 15.80 -16.57
C TYR A 17 8.35 14.62 -16.19
N LEU A 18 8.95 13.45 -16.04
CA LEU A 18 8.30 12.39 -15.28
C LEU A 18 8.38 12.77 -13.80
N ARG A 19 7.21 12.84 -13.15
CA ARG A 19 7.09 13.33 -11.78
C ARG A 19 7.97 12.50 -10.81
N PRO A 20 8.76 13.15 -9.94
CA PRO A 20 9.59 12.45 -8.96
C PRO A 20 8.84 11.99 -7.70
N GLU A 21 7.61 12.48 -7.53
CA GLU A 21 6.68 12.23 -6.42
C GLU A 21 5.24 12.41 -6.91
N THR A 22 4.24 12.03 -6.10
CA THR A 22 2.84 12.10 -6.50
C THR A 22 2.11 13.32 -5.92
N ALA A 23 2.61 13.88 -4.82
CA ALA A 23 2.08 15.03 -4.07
C ALA A 23 1.78 16.28 -4.92
N GLN A 24 2.66 16.66 -5.85
CA GLN A 24 2.48 17.89 -6.66
C GLN A 24 1.13 17.96 -7.39
N GLN A 25 0.61 16.82 -7.85
CA GLN A 25 -0.69 16.77 -8.52
C GLN A 25 -1.86 17.02 -7.58
N ILE A 26 -1.71 16.66 -6.31
CA ILE A 26 -2.71 16.91 -5.28
C ILE A 26 -2.79 18.42 -5.00
N TYR A 27 -1.63 19.07 -4.82
CA TYR A 27 -1.55 20.50 -4.52
C TYR A 27 -2.16 21.37 -5.62
N ILE A 28 -1.79 21.15 -6.88
CA ILE A 28 -2.32 21.96 -7.99
C ILE A 28 -3.83 21.75 -8.23
N ASN A 29 -4.39 20.63 -7.75
CA ASN A 29 -5.83 20.34 -7.83
C ASN A 29 -6.60 20.68 -6.56
N PHE A 30 -5.96 21.25 -5.53
CA PHE A 30 -6.57 21.59 -4.25
C PHE A 30 -7.89 22.35 -4.42
N LYS A 31 -7.89 23.43 -5.22
CA LYS A 31 -9.10 24.24 -5.47
C LYS A 31 -10.17 23.48 -6.25
N ASN A 32 -9.78 22.69 -7.25
CA ASN A 32 -10.71 21.85 -8.02
C ASN A 32 -11.44 20.85 -7.12
N VAL A 33 -10.72 20.23 -6.19
CA VAL A 33 -11.31 19.30 -5.22
C VAL A 33 -12.26 20.02 -4.27
N ILE A 34 -11.87 21.15 -3.70
CA ILE A 34 -12.75 21.93 -2.82
C ILE A 34 -14.03 22.35 -3.53
N ASP A 35 -13.91 22.90 -4.74
CA ASP A 35 -15.07 23.40 -5.49
C ASP A 35 -16.05 22.28 -5.87
N SER A 36 -15.52 21.10 -6.21
CA SER A 36 -16.35 19.96 -6.62
C SER A 36 -16.92 19.16 -5.46
N THR A 37 -16.31 19.23 -4.27
CA THR A 37 -16.70 18.39 -3.11
C THR A 37 -17.23 19.17 -1.91
N SER A 38 -17.07 20.50 -1.90
CA SER A 38 -17.47 21.39 -0.79
C SER A 38 -16.90 20.97 0.57
N ARG A 39 -15.67 20.43 0.60
CA ARG A 39 -14.99 20.04 1.84
C ARG A 39 -14.58 21.28 2.65
N SER A 40 -14.76 21.19 3.96
CA SER A 40 -14.19 22.12 4.95
C SER A 40 -12.94 21.51 5.59
N LEU A 41 -12.04 22.35 6.08
CA LEU A 41 -10.93 21.87 6.90
C LEU A 41 -11.45 21.24 8.22
N PRO A 42 -10.74 20.23 8.77
CA PRO A 42 -9.63 19.52 8.15
C PRO A 42 -10.13 18.44 7.17
N PHE A 43 -9.41 18.23 6.07
CA PHE A 43 -9.69 17.15 5.10
C PHE A 43 -8.40 16.73 4.41
N GLY A 44 -8.39 15.57 3.75
CA GLY A 44 -7.24 15.16 2.95
C GLY A 44 -7.59 14.59 1.59
N ILE A 45 -6.57 14.55 0.73
CA ILE A 45 -6.61 13.96 -0.60
C ILE A 45 -5.56 12.85 -0.64
N ALA A 46 -5.99 11.61 -0.84
CA ALA A 46 -5.10 10.47 -0.96
C ALA A 46 -4.88 10.10 -2.43
N GLN A 47 -3.67 9.68 -2.77
CA GLN A 47 -3.31 9.21 -4.11
C GLN A 47 -2.34 8.04 -4.04
N ILE A 48 -2.50 7.11 -4.98
CA ILE A 48 -1.50 6.07 -5.27
C ILE A 48 -1.05 6.27 -6.70
N GLY A 49 0.26 6.21 -6.94
CA GLY A 49 0.75 6.21 -8.31
C GLY A 49 2.25 6.11 -8.44
N LYS A 50 2.69 6.04 -9.70
CA LYS A 50 4.10 5.94 -10.07
C LYS A 50 4.85 7.25 -9.90
N SER A 51 6.11 7.12 -9.50
CA SER A 51 7.09 8.20 -9.37
C SER A 51 8.44 7.76 -9.94
N PHE A 52 9.22 8.74 -10.41
CA PHE A 52 10.46 8.47 -11.13
C PHE A 52 11.62 9.29 -10.58
N ARG A 53 12.62 8.61 -10.01
CA ARG A 53 13.84 9.24 -9.51
C ARG A 53 15.01 8.87 -10.43
N ASN A 54 15.72 9.86 -10.96
CA ASN A 54 16.86 9.62 -11.84
C ASN A 54 18.10 9.20 -11.03
N GLU A 55 18.00 8.05 -10.37
CA GLU A 55 19.00 7.47 -9.48
C GLU A 55 20.28 7.13 -10.25
N ILE A 56 21.41 7.62 -9.74
CA ILE A 56 22.73 7.49 -10.39
C ILE A 56 23.19 6.04 -10.29
N THR A 57 23.08 5.45 -9.10
CA THR A 57 23.52 4.07 -8.87
C THR A 57 22.41 3.25 -8.21
N PRO A 58 21.60 2.52 -9.01
CA PRO A 58 20.63 1.56 -8.48
C PRO A 58 21.33 0.47 -7.67
N ARG A 59 20.82 0.18 -6.47
CA ARG A 59 21.38 -0.78 -5.51
C ARG A 59 20.30 -1.35 -4.60
N ASN A 60 20.65 -2.43 -3.90
CA ASN A 60 19.83 -3.05 -2.86
C ASN A 60 18.40 -3.33 -3.33
N PHE A 61 18.26 -4.04 -4.45
CA PHE A 61 16.96 -4.51 -4.95
C PHE A 61 15.92 -3.38 -5.10
N ILE A 62 14.90 -3.30 -4.23
CA ILE A 62 13.80 -2.32 -4.30
C ILE A 62 14.09 -0.96 -3.63
N PHE A 63 15.22 -0.81 -2.92
CA PHE A 63 15.48 0.41 -2.13
C PHE A 63 15.96 1.60 -2.96
N ARG A 64 16.74 1.33 -4.03
CA ARG A 64 17.24 2.35 -4.95
C ARG A 64 16.91 1.96 -6.38
N VAL A 65 15.72 2.36 -6.82
CA VAL A 65 15.17 2.11 -8.15
C VAL A 65 14.82 3.43 -8.85
N ARG A 66 14.58 3.37 -10.16
CA ARG A 66 14.26 4.56 -10.98
C ARG A 66 12.77 4.78 -11.20
N GLU A 67 11.97 3.75 -11.02
CA GLU A 67 10.51 3.75 -11.08
C GLU A 67 10.00 2.95 -9.89
N PHE A 68 9.02 3.50 -9.16
CA PHE A 68 8.39 2.89 -7.99
C PHE A 68 7.00 3.50 -7.79
N GLU A 69 6.22 2.93 -6.88
CA GLU A 69 4.89 3.46 -6.54
C GLU A 69 4.85 3.99 -5.10
N GLN A 70 4.10 5.08 -4.90
CA GLN A 70 3.89 5.68 -3.59
C GLN A 70 2.41 5.67 -3.23
N MET A 71 2.13 5.61 -1.93
CA MET A 71 0.83 5.89 -1.33
C MET A 71 0.98 7.16 -0.50
N GLU A 72 0.41 8.26 -0.97
CA GLU A 72 0.56 9.57 -0.35
C GLU A 72 -0.80 10.12 0.05
N LEU A 73 -0.81 10.90 1.13
CA LEU A 73 -1.96 11.63 1.63
C LEU A 73 -1.52 13.06 1.91
N GLU A 74 -2.18 14.04 1.30
CA GLU A 74 -2.06 15.44 1.74
C GLU A 74 -3.25 15.77 2.62
N PHE A 75 -3.00 15.96 3.91
CA PHE A 75 -4.02 16.28 4.89
C PHE A 75 -3.95 17.76 5.25
N PHE A 76 -4.91 18.53 4.75
CA PHE A 76 -5.00 19.97 4.92
C PHE A 76 -5.65 20.32 6.25
N VAL A 77 -4.99 21.15 7.03
CA VAL A 77 -5.38 21.53 8.39
C VAL A 77 -5.32 23.04 8.60
N THR A 78 -6.04 23.51 9.61
CA THR A 78 -5.96 24.91 10.03
C THR A 78 -4.60 25.16 10.68
N PRO A 79 -3.87 26.25 10.32
CA PRO A 79 -2.65 26.62 11.02
C PRO A 79 -2.87 26.72 12.53
N GLY A 80 -1.99 26.12 13.33
CA GLY A 80 -2.12 26.04 14.79
C GLY A 80 -2.73 24.73 15.31
N GLU A 81 -3.38 23.93 14.45
CA GLU A 81 -3.82 22.56 14.77
C GLU A 81 -2.85 21.49 14.22
N ASP A 82 -1.83 21.92 13.48
CA ASP A 82 -0.96 21.07 12.67
C ASP A 82 -0.13 20.06 13.49
N ASP A 83 0.38 20.45 14.66
CA ASP A 83 1.17 19.56 15.52
C ASP A 83 0.34 18.38 16.07
N ASP A 84 -0.91 18.64 16.44
CA ASP A 84 -1.83 17.60 16.93
C ASP A 84 -2.22 16.64 15.81
N TRP A 85 -2.46 17.17 14.60
CA TRP A 85 -2.73 16.35 13.41
C TRP A 85 -1.51 15.55 12.96
N HIS A 86 -0.31 16.12 13.02
CA HIS A 86 0.94 15.43 12.71
C HIS A 86 1.13 14.21 13.61
N LYS A 87 1.03 14.42 14.93
CA LYS A 87 1.12 13.33 15.90
C LYS A 87 0.06 12.26 15.68
N LYS A 88 -1.18 12.67 15.44
CA LYS A 88 -2.29 11.73 15.17
C LYS A 88 -2.01 10.88 13.94
N TRP A 89 -1.52 11.46 12.85
CA TRP A 89 -1.18 10.70 11.65
C TRP A 89 -0.02 9.74 11.88
N VAL A 90 1.02 10.12 12.63
CA VAL A 90 2.09 9.19 13.02
C VAL A 90 1.52 7.96 13.74
N ASP A 91 0.67 8.16 14.74
CA ASP A 91 0.07 7.07 15.52
C ASP A 91 -0.83 6.17 14.65
N GLU A 92 -1.69 6.77 13.82
CA GLU A 92 -2.60 6.05 12.92
C GLU A 92 -1.84 5.21 11.89
N ARG A 93 -0.78 5.76 11.29
CA ARG A 93 0.04 5.07 10.30
C ARG A 93 0.84 3.93 10.92
N LEU A 94 1.38 4.11 12.13
CA LEU A 94 2.04 3.04 12.88
C LEU A 94 1.09 1.87 13.15
N VAL A 95 -0.14 2.16 13.63
CA VAL A 95 -1.17 1.13 13.86
C VAL A 95 -1.55 0.43 12.55
N TRP A 96 -1.64 1.17 11.45
CA TRP A 96 -1.98 0.60 10.15
C TRP A 96 -0.94 -0.43 9.68
N TRP A 97 0.36 -0.15 9.81
CA TRP A 97 1.43 -1.10 9.46
C TRP A 97 1.38 -2.36 10.30
N VAL A 98 1.10 -2.24 11.61
CA VAL A 98 0.91 -3.39 12.50
C VAL A 98 -0.26 -4.25 12.05
N ASN A 99 -1.36 -3.62 11.64
CA ASN A 99 -2.53 -4.33 11.11
C ASN A 99 -2.25 -5.05 9.78
N GLN A 100 -1.29 -4.57 8.98
CA GLN A 100 -0.84 -5.26 7.76
C GLN A 100 0.06 -6.48 8.04
N GLY A 101 0.47 -6.69 9.30
CA GLY A 101 1.22 -7.88 9.71
C GLY A 101 2.68 -7.63 10.03
N ILE A 102 3.12 -6.36 10.10
CA ILE A 102 4.47 -6.02 10.58
C ILE A 102 4.45 -5.97 12.12
N PRO A 103 5.27 -6.75 12.84
CA PRO A 103 5.31 -6.68 14.30
C PRO A 103 5.75 -5.29 14.79
N LYS A 104 5.14 -4.80 15.88
CA LYS A 104 5.43 -3.47 16.41
C LYS A 104 6.89 -3.29 16.83
N ASP A 105 7.52 -4.35 17.33
CA ASP A 105 8.94 -4.38 17.74
C ASP A 105 9.93 -4.35 16.56
N LYS A 106 9.42 -4.50 15.33
CA LYS A 106 10.19 -4.33 14.08
C LYS A 106 10.10 -2.93 13.49
N LEU A 107 9.26 -2.08 14.08
CA LEU A 107 9.06 -0.69 13.66
C LEU A 107 9.73 0.26 14.65
N GLU A 108 10.42 1.25 14.13
CA GLU A 108 11.08 2.30 14.91
C GLU A 108 10.65 3.66 14.38
N LEU A 109 10.34 4.60 15.28
CA LEU A 109 10.02 5.98 14.92
C LEU A 109 11.29 6.82 15.00
N LEU A 110 11.76 7.32 13.87
CA LEU A 110 12.88 8.24 13.79
C LEU A 110 12.35 9.66 13.65
N HIS A 111 12.63 10.51 14.64
CA HIS A 111 12.35 11.94 14.55
C HIS A 111 13.51 12.60 13.79
N VAL A 112 13.21 13.19 12.63
CA VAL A 112 14.21 13.89 11.82
C VAL A 112 14.56 15.22 12.50
N THR A 113 15.84 15.49 12.70
CA THR A 113 16.31 16.69 13.42
C THR A 113 17.43 17.40 12.68
N GLY A 114 17.57 18.71 12.93
CA GLY A 114 18.73 19.48 12.47
C GLY A 114 18.78 19.61 10.95
N ASP A 115 19.97 19.41 10.38
CA ASP A 115 20.26 19.64 8.96
C ASP A 115 19.57 18.65 8.01
N ASP A 116 19.08 17.52 8.52
CA ASP A 116 18.34 16.51 7.73
C ASP A 116 16.87 16.90 7.51
N LEU A 117 16.36 17.89 8.25
CA LEU A 117 15.00 18.39 8.07
C LEU A 117 14.93 19.28 6.82
N ALA A 118 14.02 18.96 5.91
CA ALA A 118 13.79 19.83 4.75
C ALA A 118 13.42 21.24 5.20
N HIS A 119 13.91 22.26 4.49
CA HIS A 119 13.73 23.68 4.85
C HIS A 119 12.26 24.15 4.99
N TYR A 120 11.32 23.41 4.43
CA TYR A 120 9.88 23.66 4.50
C TYR A 120 9.15 22.74 5.49
N SER A 121 9.83 21.73 6.04
CA SER A 121 9.25 20.83 7.03
C SER A 121 9.43 21.43 8.43
N LYS A 122 8.34 21.63 9.15
CA LYS A 122 8.34 21.98 10.57
C LYS A 122 8.76 20.79 11.44
N SER A 123 8.32 19.58 11.07
CA SER A 123 8.66 18.34 11.76
C SER A 123 8.42 17.13 10.85
N THR A 124 9.31 16.15 10.88
CA THR A 124 9.15 14.88 10.16
C THR A 124 9.41 13.70 11.09
N VAL A 125 8.57 12.67 11.00
CA VAL A 125 8.78 11.37 11.65
C VAL A 125 8.78 10.29 10.58
N ASP A 126 9.86 9.52 10.54
CA ASP A 126 9.99 8.38 9.65
C ASP A 126 9.65 7.09 10.42
N ILE A 127 8.77 6.28 9.85
CA ILE A 127 8.51 4.92 10.29
C ILE A 127 9.55 4.03 9.61
N MET A 128 10.51 3.58 10.40
CA MET A 128 11.60 2.71 9.97
C MET A 128 11.24 1.24 10.22
N TYR A 129 11.71 0.34 9.35
CA TYR A 129 11.55 -1.10 9.50
C TYR A 129 12.90 -1.83 9.43
N GLN A 130 13.04 -2.82 10.30
CA GLN A 130 14.24 -3.65 10.42
C GLN A 130 14.30 -4.74 9.33
N PHE A 131 14.71 -4.35 8.12
CA PHE A 131 14.98 -5.33 7.06
C PHE A 131 16.18 -6.23 7.39
N PRO A 132 16.33 -7.41 6.76
CA PRO A 132 17.46 -8.31 7.02
C PRO A 132 18.86 -7.70 6.83
N HIS A 133 18.97 -6.62 6.06
CA HIS A 133 20.23 -5.93 5.76
C HIS A 133 20.42 -4.64 6.57
N GLY A 134 19.43 -4.21 7.36
CA GLY A 134 19.50 -2.97 8.12
C GLY A 134 18.16 -2.28 8.30
N LEU A 135 18.19 -1.18 9.03
CA LEU A 135 17.05 -0.31 9.25
C LEU A 135 16.86 0.60 8.04
N GLU A 136 15.69 0.56 7.41
CA GLU A 136 15.34 1.41 6.26
C GLU A 136 13.93 1.97 6.44
N GLU A 137 13.67 3.13 5.83
CA GLU A 137 12.40 3.87 5.91
C GLU A 137 11.28 3.17 5.13
N LEU A 138 10.09 3.02 5.73
CA LEU A 138 8.86 2.60 5.04
C LEU A 138 7.98 3.78 4.62
N GLU A 139 7.86 4.76 5.51
CA GLU A 139 6.94 5.87 5.38
C GLU A 139 7.42 7.08 6.18
N GLY A 140 7.46 8.24 5.54
CA GLY A 140 7.70 9.52 6.19
C GLY A 140 6.36 10.23 6.46
N ILE A 141 6.22 10.82 7.65
CA ILE A 141 5.08 11.68 8.01
C ILE A 141 5.63 13.07 8.29
N ALA A 142 5.43 14.01 7.36
CA ALA A 142 5.93 15.37 7.44
C ALA A 142 4.83 16.39 7.76
N ASN A 143 5.17 17.42 8.52
CA ASN A 143 4.40 18.65 8.65
C ASN A 143 5.07 19.71 7.77
N ARG A 144 4.48 19.98 6.61
CA ARG A 144 5.06 20.82 5.55
C ARG A 144 4.59 22.27 5.61
N THR A 145 3.84 22.62 6.66
CA THR A 145 3.22 23.95 6.83
C THR A 145 2.43 24.36 5.58
N ASP A 146 2.47 25.63 5.19
CA ASP A 146 1.79 26.16 4.00
C ASP A 146 2.69 26.24 2.76
N PHE A 147 3.88 25.62 2.78
CA PHE A 147 4.88 25.74 1.71
C PHE A 147 4.35 25.29 0.35
N ASP A 148 3.71 24.12 0.27
CA ASP A 148 3.32 23.52 -1.01
C ASP A 148 2.18 24.31 -1.68
N LEU A 149 1.10 24.59 -0.94
CA LEU A 149 0.00 25.42 -1.45
C LEU A 149 0.44 26.88 -1.66
N GLY A 150 1.27 27.40 -0.76
CA GLY A 150 1.84 28.75 -0.85
C GLY A 150 2.73 28.94 -2.08
N SER A 151 3.48 27.91 -2.49
CA SER A 151 4.32 27.96 -3.69
C SER A 151 3.50 27.95 -5.00
N HIS A 152 2.33 27.31 -4.99
CA HIS A 152 1.48 27.16 -6.18
C HIS A 152 0.33 28.17 -6.28
N THR A 153 0.02 28.91 -5.21
CA THR A 153 -1.13 29.82 -5.17
C THR A 153 -0.90 31.12 -5.93
N LYS A 154 -1.96 31.61 -6.58
CA LYS A 154 -2.06 32.99 -7.06
C LYS A 154 -2.22 33.98 -5.89
N ASN A 155 -1.77 35.23 -6.11
CA ASN A 155 -1.88 36.35 -5.16
C ASN A 155 -1.19 36.08 -3.81
N GLN A 156 0.03 35.53 -3.84
CA GLN A 156 0.80 35.24 -2.61
C GLN A 156 0.90 36.45 -1.67
N LYS A 157 1.05 37.67 -2.20
CA LYS A 157 1.15 38.92 -1.42
C LYS A 157 -0.12 39.27 -0.63
N ASP A 158 -1.28 38.73 -1.01
CA ASP A 158 -2.56 38.93 -0.31
C ASP A 158 -2.80 37.88 0.78
N LEU A 159 -1.92 36.88 0.87
CA LEU A 159 -2.04 35.73 1.76
C LEU A 159 -0.93 35.78 2.81
N ASN A 160 -1.26 35.49 4.06
CA ASN A 160 -0.24 35.37 5.11
C ASN A 160 0.39 33.98 5.02
N ILE A 161 1.37 33.83 4.13
CA ILE A 161 2.17 32.60 3.97
C ILE A 161 3.35 32.66 4.93
N ASP A 162 3.46 31.67 5.81
CA ASP A 162 4.52 31.60 6.82
C ASP A 162 5.82 31.01 6.24
N ALA A 163 5.72 30.02 5.35
CA ALA A 163 6.87 29.42 4.70
C ALA A 163 7.53 30.35 3.67
N LYS A 164 8.85 30.19 3.48
CA LYS A 164 9.58 30.92 2.44
C LYS A 164 9.30 30.31 1.07
N VAL A 165 8.48 30.98 0.27
CA VAL A 165 8.12 30.57 -1.09
C VAL A 165 8.74 31.47 -2.17
N MET A 166 8.91 30.93 -3.38
CA MET A 166 9.29 31.73 -4.55
C MET A 166 8.08 32.52 -5.07
N GLU A 167 8.34 33.68 -5.67
CA GLU A 167 7.29 34.48 -6.31
C GLU A 167 6.69 33.71 -7.49
N ASN A 168 5.36 33.58 -7.48
CA ASN A 168 4.60 32.87 -8.52
C ASN A 168 3.69 33.84 -9.29
N GLU A 169 4.11 34.18 -10.51
CA GLU A 169 3.36 35.05 -11.42
C GLU A 169 2.49 34.27 -12.43
N SER A 170 2.61 32.94 -12.47
CA SER A 170 1.99 32.09 -13.49
C SER A 170 0.68 31.44 -13.03
N SER A 171 0.50 31.25 -11.72
CA SER A 171 -0.69 30.61 -11.19
C SER A 171 -1.95 31.44 -11.49
N ASN A 172 -2.98 30.78 -12.01
CA ASN A 172 -4.25 31.41 -12.34
C ASN A 172 -5.30 31.27 -11.21
N THR A 173 -5.00 30.51 -10.17
CA THR A 173 -5.97 30.09 -9.15
C THR A 173 -5.42 30.33 -7.74
N ARG A 174 -6.26 30.87 -6.85
CA ARG A 174 -5.93 31.01 -5.43
C ARG A 174 -6.16 29.66 -4.72
N LEU A 175 -5.08 29.08 -4.20
CA LEU A 175 -5.08 27.81 -3.45
C LEU A 175 -5.15 28.08 -1.94
N ALA A 176 -6.23 28.71 -1.53
CA ALA A 176 -6.51 29.07 -0.14
C ALA A 176 -8.00 28.81 0.16
N VAL A 177 -8.37 28.78 1.43
CA VAL A 177 -9.76 28.66 1.89
C VAL A 177 -10.13 29.81 2.80
N GLN A 178 -11.43 30.05 2.97
CA GLN A 178 -11.91 31.01 3.96
C GLN A 178 -12.19 30.31 5.28
N ASN A 179 -11.71 30.90 6.39
CA ASN A 179 -12.10 30.48 7.73
C ASN A 179 -13.53 30.95 8.06
N GLU A 180 -14.01 30.64 9.28
CA GLU A 180 -15.34 31.06 9.74
C GLU A 180 -15.52 32.60 9.73
N SER A 181 -14.44 33.34 9.95
CA SER A 181 -14.38 34.81 9.88
C SER A 181 -14.32 35.38 8.46
N LYS A 182 -14.38 34.52 7.43
CA LYS A 182 -14.23 34.86 5.99
C LYS A 182 -12.85 35.38 5.57
N GLU A 183 -11.85 35.19 6.43
CA GLU A 183 -10.46 35.52 6.12
C GLU A 183 -9.84 34.39 5.31
N TRP A 184 -9.02 34.75 4.33
CA TRP A 184 -8.31 33.76 3.51
C TRP A 184 -7.12 33.21 4.28
N ILE A 185 -7.04 31.89 4.36
CA ILE A 185 -5.94 31.15 4.95
C ILE A 185 -5.39 30.15 3.95
N VAL A 186 -4.07 29.99 3.94
CA VAL A 186 -3.42 28.86 3.27
C VAL A 186 -3.35 27.73 4.30
N PRO A 187 -4.02 26.58 4.09
CA PRO A 187 -3.95 25.48 5.02
C PRO A 187 -2.53 24.97 5.17
N TYR A 188 -2.22 24.45 6.36
CA TYR A 188 -1.02 23.66 6.56
C TYR A 188 -1.26 22.22 6.05
N VAL A 189 -0.18 21.53 5.70
CA VAL A 189 -0.24 20.17 5.14
C VAL A 189 0.51 19.18 6.04
N ILE A 190 -0.19 18.13 6.45
CA ILE A 190 0.40 16.92 7.01
C ILE A 190 0.45 15.85 5.92
N GLU A 191 1.64 15.36 5.62
CA GLU A 191 1.91 14.45 4.50
C GLU A 191 2.45 13.10 5.01
N PRO A 192 1.62 12.05 5.11
CA PRO A 192 2.08 10.67 5.12
C PRO A 192 2.41 10.19 3.70
N SER A 193 3.66 9.77 3.47
CA SER A 193 4.14 9.25 2.19
C SER A 193 4.84 7.90 2.37
N ALA A 194 4.22 6.84 1.88
CA ALA A 194 4.73 5.47 1.96
C ALA A 194 5.16 4.92 0.59
N GLY A 195 6.25 4.15 0.56
CA GLY A 195 6.66 3.40 -0.64
C GLY A 195 5.92 2.05 -0.75
N VAL A 196 5.16 1.84 -1.82
CA VAL A 196 4.40 0.59 -2.04
C VAL A 196 5.34 -0.61 -2.07
N ASP A 197 6.41 -0.53 -2.87
CA ASP A 197 7.39 -1.60 -3.07
C ASP A 197 8.09 -2.00 -1.76
N ARG A 198 8.44 -1.00 -0.93
CA ARG A 198 9.04 -1.21 0.39
C ARG A 198 8.06 -1.90 1.34
N GLY A 199 6.81 -1.45 1.36
CA GLY A 199 5.74 -2.07 2.14
C GLY A 199 5.51 -3.53 1.76
N VAL A 200 5.46 -3.84 0.46
CA VAL A 200 5.35 -5.23 -0.03
C VAL A 200 6.52 -6.08 0.46
N LEU A 201 7.76 -5.58 0.35
CA LEU A 201 8.93 -6.34 0.81
C LEU A 201 8.93 -6.56 2.33
N ALA A 202 8.55 -5.55 3.12
CA ALA A 202 8.46 -5.68 4.57
C ALA A 202 7.45 -6.75 5.00
N ILE A 203 6.26 -6.75 4.39
CA ILE A 203 5.23 -7.76 4.63
C ILE A 203 5.71 -9.16 4.22
N ILE A 204 6.41 -9.29 3.10
CA ILE A 204 6.98 -10.58 2.65
C ILE A 204 8.05 -11.07 3.64
N ASN A 205 8.93 -10.19 4.11
CA ASN A 205 9.99 -10.56 5.06
C ASN A 205 9.39 -11.07 6.38
N GLU A 206 8.39 -10.41 6.93
CA GLU A 206 7.73 -10.84 8.16
C GLU A 206 6.89 -12.12 7.96
N ALA A 207 6.34 -12.32 6.76
CA ALA A 207 5.63 -13.55 6.43
C ALA A 207 6.57 -14.74 6.19
N TYR A 208 7.80 -14.50 5.72
CA TYR A 208 8.74 -15.55 5.33
C TYR A 208 9.16 -16.38 6.54
N THR A 209 8.75 -17.65 6.53
CA THR A 209 9.04 -18.61 7.61
C THR A 209 9.59 -19.90 7.03
N ILE A 210 10.61 -20.46 7.69
CA ILE A 210 11.05 -21.84 7.47
C ILE A 210 10.70 -22.63 8.74
N GLU A 211 9.90 -23.68 8.59
CA GLU A 211 9.52 -24.56 9.68
C GLU A 211 10.18 -25.94 9.54
N ASP A 212 10.68 -26.47 10.64
CA ASP A 212 11.15 -27.85 10.75
C ASP A 212 9.95 -28.79 10.97
N LEU A 213 9.84 -29.79 10.10
CA LEU A 213 8.79 -30.81 10.15
C LEU A 213 9.26 -32.12 10.80
N GLY A 214 10.49 -32.16 11.30
CA GLY A 214 11.15 -33.38 11.74
C GLY A 214 11.73 -34.20 10.58
N ASP A 215 12.48 -35.26 10.90
CA ASP A 215 13.08 -36.17 9.92
C ASP A 215 13.91 -35.48 8.83
N ASN A 216 14.65 -34.42 9.18
CA ASN A 216 15.43 -33.58 8.24
C ASN A 216 14.58 -32.96 7.12
N LYS A 217 13.27 -32.76 7.33
CA LYS A 217 12.38 -32.09 6.38
C LYS A 217 12.05 -30.70 6.88
N GLN A 218 12.12 -29.74 5.99
CA GLN A 218 11.67 -28.37 6.24
C GLN A 218 10.57 -27.99 5.25
N ARG A 219 9.76 -27.01 5.62
CA ARG A 219 8.89 -26.30 4.69
C ARG A 219 9.14 -24.81 4.76
N THR A 220 9.08 -24.17 3.59
CA THR A 220 9.04 -22.72 3.46
C THR A 220 7.60 -22.31 3.28
N LEU A 221 7.15 -21.30 4.00
CA LEU A 221 5.81 -20.73 3.85
C LEU A 221 5.81 -19.22 4.04
N LEU A 222 4.86 -18.56 3.40
CA LEU A 222 4.54 -17.15 3.66
C LEU A 222 3.33 -17.06 4.58
N LYS A 223 3.54 -16.70 5.84
CA LYS A 223 2.51 -16.44 6.86
C LYS A 223 1.81 -15.08 6.68
N LEU A 224 1.46 -14.75 5.43
CA LEU A 224 0.71 -13.53 5.10
C LEU A 224 -0.60 -13.48 5.88
N LYS A 225 -1.01 -12.28 6.31
CA LYS A 225 -2.37 -12.03 6.79
C LYS A 225 -3.36 -12.45 5.71
N LYS A 226 -4.45 -13.11 6.10
CA LYS A 226 -5.42 -13.71 5.16
C LYS A 226 -5.96 -12.70 4.13
N HIS A 227 -6.19 -11.44 4.53
CA HIS A 227 -6.67 -10.38 3.64
C HIS A 227 -5.62 -9.92 2.61
N LEU A 228 -4.33 -10.16 2.85
CA LEU A 228 -3.22 -9.83 1.95
C LEU A 228 -2.79 -10.98 1.05
N SER A 229 -3.14 -12.23 1.38
CA SER A 229 -2.76 -13.38 0.54
C SER A 229 -3.19 -13.21 -0.92
N PRO A 230 -2.30 -13.43 -1.90
CA PRO A 230 -2.59 -13.23 -3.33
C PRO A 230 -3.66 -14.19 -3.86
N ILE A 231 -3.80 -15.35 -3.20
CA ILE A 231 -4.83 -16.36 -3.43
C ILE A 231 -5.44 -16.66 -2.07
N LYS A 232 -6.77 -16.64 -1.98
CA LYS A 232 -7.51 -16.90 -0.74
C LYS A 232 -7.80 -18.37 -0.53
N ALA A 233 -8.04 -19.09 -1.61
CA ALA A 233 -8.20 -20.53 -1.57
C ALA A 233 -7.75 -21.19 -2.87
N ALA A 234 -7.20 -22.40 -2.74
CA ALA A 234 -6.86 -23.26 -3.86
C ALA A 234 -7.71 -24.53 -3.82
N VAL A 235 -8.46 -24.79 -4.89
CA VAL A 235 -9.24 -26.01 -5.06
C VAL A 235 -8.43 -27.02 -5.86
N ILE A 236 -8.15 -28.18 -5.27
CA ILE A 236 -7.19 -29.17 -5.76
C ILE A 236 -7.92 -30.49 -6.01
N PRO A 237 -8.11 -30.93 -7.26
CA PRO A 237 -8.59 -32.29 -7.51
C PRO A 237 -7.49 -33.30 -7.17
N LEU A 238 -7.85 -34.36 -6.44
CA LEU A 238 -6.92 -35.41 -6.00
C LEU A 238 -6.25 -36.10 -7.19
N LYS A 239 -7.01 -36.31 -8.28
CA LYS A 239 -6.53 -36.91 -9.53
C LYS A 239 -6.75 -35.98 -10.71
N ARG A 240 -5.67 -35.36 -11.17
CA ARG A 240 -5.67 -34.37 -12.25
C ARG A 240 -6.24 -34.78 -13.61
N ASN A 241 -6.29 -36.09 -13.87
CA ASN A 241 -6.78 -36.67 -15.14
C ASN A 241 -8.17 -37.31 -14.98
N ASN A 242 -8.87 -37.07 -13.88
CA ASN A 242 -10.25 -37.50 -13.71
C ASN A 242 -11.17 -36.31 -13.97
N ASP A 243 -11.96 -36.39 -15.03
CA ASP A 243 -12.78 -35.27 -15.51
C ASP A 243 -13.87 -34.87 -14.50
N ASP A 244 -14.43 -35.83 -13.76
CA ASP A 244 -15.47 -35.56 -12.76
C ASP A 244 -14.92 -34.75 -11.57
N LEU A 245 -13.75 -35.13 -11.05
CA LEU A 245 -13.08 -34.40 -9.97
C LEU A 245 -12.65 -33.00 -10.41
N VAL A 246 -12.10 -32.88 -11.63
CA VAL A 246 -11.68 -31.58 -12.19
C VAL A 246 -12.90 -30.68 -12.39
N LYS A 247 -13.99 -31.22 -12.93
CA LYS A 247 -15.25 -30.48 -13.09
C LYS A 247 -15.79 -29.99 -11.74
N LEU A 248 -15.87 -30.87 -10.73
CA LEU A 248 -16.30 -30.47 -9.39
C LEU A 248 -15.37 -29.41 -8.80
N ALA A 249 -14.06 -29.50 -8.97
CA ALA A 249 -13.12 -28.47 -8.52
C ALA A 249 -13.41 -27.09 -9.15
N HIS A 250 -13.73 -27.05 -10.45
CA HIS A 250 -14.13 -25.82 -11.13
C HIS A 250 -15.48 -25.28 -10.64
N ASP A 251 -16.45 -26.15 -10.35
CA ASP A 251 -17.75 -25.77 -9.81
C ASP A 251 -17.61 -25.18 -8.39
N VAL A 252 -16.83 -25.82 -7.52
CA VAL A 252 -16.51 -25.32 -6.17
C VAL A 252 -15.80 -23.97 -6.25
N LYS A 253 -14.77 -23.83 -7.10
CA LYS A 253 -14.09 -22.56 -7.32
C LYS A 253 -15.06 -21.47 -7.77
N THR A 254 -15.96 -21.78 -8.70
CA THR A 254 -16.94 -20.83 -9.23
C THR A 254 -17.95 -20.42 -8.16
N SER A 255 -18.39 -21.37 -7.33
CA SER A 255 -19.28 -21.11 -6.20
C SER A 255 -18.63 -20.16 -5.19
N LEU A 256 -17.40 -20.45 -4.76
CA LEU A 256 -16.65 -19.59 -3.82
C LEU A 256 -16.41 -18.19 -4.38
N GLN A 257 -16.08 -18.09 -5.68
CA GLN A 257 -15.82 -16.81 -6.33
C GLN A 257 -17.05 -15.88 -6.32
N LYS A 258 -18.28 -16.42 -6.30
CA LYS A 258 -19.52 -15.62 -6.22
C LYS A 258 -19.66 -14.85 -4.92
N PHE A 259 -19.03 -15.32 -3.84
CA PHE A 259 -19.05 -14.65 -2.54
C PHE A 259 -18.03 -13.52 -2.42
N GLN A 260 -17.26 -13.24 -3.47
CA GLN A 260 -16.31 -12.12 -3.52
C GLN A 260 -15.28 -12.10 -2.38
N ILE A 261 -14.98 -13.27 -1.81
CA ILE A 261 -13.99 -13.45 -0.72
C ILE A 261 -12.55 -13.15 -1.16
N GLY A 262 -12.32 -12.93 -2.46
CA GLY A 262 -11.03 -12.70 -3.09
C GLY A 262 -10.73 -13.73 -4.18
N ARG A 263 -9.46 -13.87 -4.57
CA ARG A 263 -9.04 -14.76 -5.66
C ARG A 263 -9.08 -16.23 -5.22
N VAL A 264 -9.86 -17.05 -5.91
CA VAL A 264 -9.88 -18.52 -5.76
C VAL A 264 -9.39 -19.16 -7.06
N VAL A 265 -8.53 -20.18 -6.94
CA VAL A 265 -7.94 -20.87 -8.10
C VAL A 265 -8.24 -22.37 -8.07
N VAL A 266 -8.24 -22.99 -9.24
CA VAL A 266 -8.10 -24.44 -9.37
C VAL A 266 -6.63 -24.76 -9.60
N GLU A 267 -6.05 -25.62 -8.77
CA GLU A 267 -4.65 -26.03 -8.85
C GLU A 267 -4.58 -27.49 -9.31
N ASN A 268 -4.23 -27.67 -10.59
CA ASN A 268 -4.22 -28.97 -11.28
C ASN A 268 -2.85 -29.34 -11.88
N THR A 269 -1.75 -28.68 -11.45
CA THR A 269 -0.43 -28.81 -12.09
C THR A 269 0.38 -30.01 -11.58
N GLY A 270 0.17 -30.43 -10.33
CA GLY A 270 0.99 -31.43 -9.66
C GLY A 270 0.19 -32.51 -8.94
N ASN A 271 0.91 -33.36 -8.17
CA ASN A 271 0.27 -34.19 -7.17
C ASN A 271 -0.13 -33.32 -5.96
N ILE A 272 -1.04 -33.82 -5.13
CA ILE A 272 -1.58 -33.08 -3.98
C ILE A 272 -0.50 -32.49 -3.05
N GLY A 273 0.56 -33.25 -2.76
CA GLY A 273 1.66 -32.78 -1.91
C GLY A 273 2.45 -31.63 -2.52
N LYS A 274 2.72 -31.67 -3.84
CA LYS A 274 3.36 -30.56 -4.55
C LYS A 274 2.46 -29.32 -4.59
N SER A 275 1.16 -29.50 -4.76
CA SER A 275 0.18 -28.41 -4.72
C SER A 275 0.15 -27.73 -3.35
N TYR A 276 0.12 -28.50 -2.24
CA TYR A 276 0.21 -27.92 -0.91
C TYR A 276 1.50 -27.13 -0.68
N ARG A 277 2.67 -27.68 -1.06
CA ARG A 277 3.96 -26.98 -0.93
C ARG A 277 3.97 -25.65 -1.68
N LYS A 278 3.52 -25.66 -2.94
CA LYS A 278 3.40 -24.43 -3.74
C LYS A 278 2.54 -23.39 -3.05
N HIS A 279 1.39 -23.80 -2.50
CA HIS A 279 0.44 -22.88 -1.87
C HIS A 279 0.91 -22.37 -0.50
N ASP A 280 1.66 -23.18 0.25
CA ASP A 280 2.37 -22.75 1.45
C ASP A 280 3.41 -21.66 1.10
N GLU A 281 4.25 -21.89 0.07
CA GLU A 281 5.30 -20.96 -0.38
C GLU A 281 4.76 -19.60 -0.86
N ILE A 282 3.57 -19.57 -1.48
CA ILE A 282 2.92 -18.31 -1.91
C ILE A 282 1.90 -17.76 -0.91
N GLY A 283 1.81 -18.36 0.28
CA GLY A 283 1.00 -17.87 1.39
C GLY A 283 -0.52 -17.95 1.19
N THR A 284 -0.99 -18.92 0.42
CA THR A 284 -2.43 -19.21 0.27
C THR A 284 -2.95 -19.79 1.59
N PRO A 285 -3.96 -19.20 2.25
CA PRO A 285 -4.32 -19.58 3.61
C PRO A 285 -5.11 -20.91 3.67
N LEU A 286 -5.81 -21.28 2.59
CA LEU A 286 -6.65 -22.48 2.57
C LEU A 286 -6.46 -23.31 1.28
N CYS A 287 -6.24 -24.60 1.43
CA CYS A 287 -6.33 -25.56 0.32
C CYS A 287 -7.57 -26.45 0.52
N ILE A 288 -8.36 -26.63 -0.53
CA ILE A 288 -9.59 -27.41 -0.56
C ILE A 288 -9.36 -28.57 -1.52
N THR A 289 -9.41 -29.80 -1.03
CA THR A 289 -9.14 -31.00 -1.82
C THR A 289 -10.45 -31.66 -2.21
N ILE A 290 -10.57 -31.99 -3.50
CA ILE A 290 -11.69 -32.73 -4.08
C ILE A 290 -11.22 -34.15 -4.40
N ASP A 291 -11.80 -35.14 -3.74
CA ASP A 291 -11.53 -36.57 -3.90
C ASP A 291 -12.77 -37.33 -4.34
N PHE A 292 -12.68 -38.65 -4.48
CA PHE A 292 -13.81 -39.48 -4.92
C PHE A 292 -14.98 -39.44 -3.93
N ASP A 293 -14.68 -39.37 -2.62
CA ASP A 293 -15.70 -39.19 -1.58
C ASP A 293 -16.47 -37.88 -1.76
N SER A 294 -15.84 -36.84 -2.33
CA SER A 294 -16.48 -35.57 -2.63
C SER A 294 -17.61 -35.70 -3.65
N LEU A 295 -17.49 -36.61 -4.62
CA LEU A 295 -18.52 -36.87 -5.64
C LEU A 295 -19.74 -37.60 -5.06
N GLU A 296 -19.52 -38.45 -4.06
CA GLU A 296 -20.58 -39.28 -3.46
C GLU A 296 -21.26 -38.59 -2.28
N LYS A 297 -20.47 -37.93 -1.42
CA LYS A 297 -20.90 -37.45 -0.09
C LYS A 297 -21.08 -35.93 -0.04
N ASN A 298 -20.77 -35.20 -1.12
CA ASN A 298 -20.78 -33.73 -1.15
C ASN A 298 -19.93 -33.11 -0.02
N THR A 299 -18.82 -33.73 0.31
CA THR A 299 -17.84 -33.25 1.29
C THR A 299 -16.55 -32.82 0.61
N VAL A 300 -15.75 -31.99 1.26
CA VAL A 300 -14.41 -31.62 0.81
C VAL A 300 -13.45 -31.65 1.99
N THR A 301 -12.16 -31.91 1.71
CA THR A 301 -11.12 -31.82 2.74
C THR A 301 -10.47 -30.44 2.68
N ILE A 302 -10.58 -29.67 3.74
CA ILE A 302 -9.88 -28.40 3.88
C ILE A 302 -8.56 -28.59 4.62
N ARG A 303 -7.52 -27.86 4.22
CA ARG A 303 -6.23 -27.79 4.88
C ARG A 303 -5.87 -26.34 5.18
N ASP A 304 -5.60 -26.05 6.45
CA ASP A 304 -5.07 -24.75 6.89
C ASP A 304 -3.56 -24.65 6.60
N ARG A 305 -3.11 -23.48 6.13
CA ARG A 305 -1.69 -23.21 5.80
C ARG A 305 -0.80 -23.30 7.04
N ASP A 306 -1.21 -22.64 8.11
CA ASP A 306 -0.36 -22.41 9.28
C ASP A 306 -0.30 -23.67 10.13
N SER A 307 -1.44 -24.23 10.52
CA SER A 307 -1.50 -25.41 11.39
C SER A 307 -1.27 -26.74 10.68
N MET A 308 -1.36 -26.77 9.34
CA MET A 308 -1.41 -27.98 8.51
C MET A 308 -2.61 -28.91 8.78
N GLU A 309 -3.52 -28.51 9.68
CA GLU A 309 -4.65 -29.33 10.08
C GLU A 309 -5.59 -29.56 8.90
N GLN A 310 -6.05 -30.81 8.77
CA GLN A 310 -7.01 -31.21 7.76
C GLN A 310 -8.35 -31.56 8.40
N ARG A 311 -9.44 -31.03 7.83
CA ARG A 311 -10.80 -31.31 8.30
C ARG A 311 -11.71 -31.56 7.11
N VAL A 312 -12.61 -32.53 7.24
CA VAL A 312 -13.66 -32.79 6.26
C VAL A 312 -14.86 -31.91 6.57
N LEU A 313 -15.39 -31.21 5.57
CA LEU A 313 -16.56 -30.35 5.69
C LEU A 313 -17.57 -30.65 4.59
N ILE A 314 -18.84 -30.47 4.90
CA ILE A 314 -19.91 -30.48 3.90
C ILE A 314 -19.73 -29.27 2.98
N LEU A 315 -19.84 -29.49 1.67
CA LEU A 315 -19.54 -28.47 0.66
C LEU A 315 -20.34 -27.17 0.85
N ILE A 316 -21.60 -27.28 1.28
CA ILE A 316 -22.48 -26.12 1.55
C ILE A 316 -21.96 -25.27 2.71
N MET A 317 -21.27 -25.86 3.69
CA MET A 317 -20.73 -25.15 4.85
C MET A 317 -19.40 -24.43 4.56
N LEU A 318 -18.78 -24.69 3.41
CA LEU A 318 -17.45 -24.19 3.06
C LEU A 318 -17.35 -22.66 3.08
N ILE A 319 -18.45 -21.96 2.80
CA ILE A 319 -18.48 -20.50 2.82
C ILE A 319 -18.30 -19.91 4.23
N ASN A 320 -18.75 -20.62 5.27
CA ASN A 320 -18.70 -20.13 6.66
C ASN A 320 -17.27 -19.98 7.19
N ILE A 321 -16.27 -20.44 6.45
CA ILE A 321 -14.85 -20.32 6.79
C ILE A 321 -14.29 -18.93 6.43
N PHE A 322 -14.94 -18.24 5.49
CA PHE A 322 -14.50 -16.96 4.96
C PHE A 322 -15.29 -15.77 5.48
N LEU A 323 -16.41 -16.01 6.19
CA LEU A 323 -17.23 -15.01 6.87
C LEU A 323 -16.74 -14.81 8.30
#